data_AF-A0A2P5DKP8-F1
#
_entry.id   AF-A0A2P5DKP8-F1
#
_cell.length_a   1.000
_cell.length_b   1.000
_cell.length_c   1.000
_cell.angle_alpha   90.00
_cell.angle_beta   90.00
_cell.angle_gamma   90.00
#
_symmetry.space_group_name_H-M   'P 1'
#
loop_
_entity.id
_entity.type
_entity.pdbx_description
1 polymer ?
#
loop_
_entity_poly.entity_id
_entity_poly.type
_entity_poly.pdbx_seq_one_letter_code
_entity_poly.pdbx_strand_id
1 'polypeptide(L)'
;MTKVSKLGFGCTGLSGVYNAPVPEEVGISIIKYAFNKRITFFDTSDVYGLNANEVLVGKALKELARDKIQLATKFGIIKIAPNGLEVKGTPEYVRSCCEASLKRLSVDNIDLYYQHRVDTTVPIEDTMGELKN
;
A
#
# COMPACT_ATOMS: atom_id res chain seq x y z
N MET A 1 9.86 8.33 -15.70
CA MET A 1 9.48 9.03 -14.45
C MET A 1 7.98 9.04 -14.33
N THR A 2 7.44 8.38 -13.32
CA THR A 2 6.00 8.40 -13.00
C THR A 2 5.64 9.80 -12.47
N LYS A 3 4.67 10.47 -13.11
CA LYS A 3 4.19 11.79 -12.67
C LYS A 3 3.10 11.60 -11.62
N VAL A 4 3.10 12.44 -10.59
CA VAL A 4 2.12 12.41 -9.49
C VAL A 4 1.55 13.81 -9.24
N SER A 5 0.37 13.88 -8.63
CA SER A 5 -0.11 15.12 -8.02
C SER A 5 0.85 15.59 -6.92
N LYS A 6 1.01 16.91 -6.76
CA LYS A 6 1.91 17.48 -5.74
C LYS A 6 1.50 17.10 -4.31
N LEU A 7 0.19 16.92 -4.09
CA LEU A 7 -0.38 16.39 -2.86
C LEU A 7 -0.83 14.95 -3.12
N GLY A 8 -0.42 14.02 -2.26
CA GLY A 8 -0.91 12.65 -2.23
C GLY A 8 -1.96 12.44 -1.14
N PHE A 9 -2.62 11.28 -1.16
CA PHE A 9 -3.58 10.87 -0.14
C PHE A 9 -3.11 9.59 0.56
N GLY A 10 -2.94 9.66 1.88
CA GLY A 10 -2.61 8.49 2.71
C GLY A 10 -3.87 7.78 3.16
N CYS A 11 -4.02 6.50 2.78
CA CYS A 11 -5.22 5.71 3.04
C CYS A 11 -5.26 5.10 4.45
N THR A 12 -4.18 5.17 5.23
CA THR A 12 -4.03 4.54 6.56
C THR A 12 -5.17 4.83 7.52
N GLY A 13 -5.68 6.07 7.53
CA GLY A 13 -6.76 6.50 8.43
C GLY A 13 -8.12 5.86 8.14
N LEU A 14 -8.30 5.21 6.99
CA LEU A 14 -9.57 4.62 6.61
C LEU A 14 -9.85 3.27 7.29
N SER A 15 -8.82 2.59 7.81
CA SER A 15 -8.92 1.19 8.23
C SER A 15 -8.36 0.93 9.63
N GLY A 16 -8.58 1.82 10.59
CA GLY A 16 -8.43 1.43 12.00
C GLY A 16 -7.06 1.64 12.64
N VAL A 17 -6.08 2.24 11.95
CA VAL A 17 -4.70 2.32 12.48
C VAL A 17 -4.54 3.43 13.53
N TYR A 18 -5.15 4.59 13.31
CA TYR A 18 -5.07 5.74 14.23
C TYR A 18 -6.36 5.97 15.02
N ASN A 19 -7.49 5.57 14.47
CA ASN A 19 -8.85 5.74 15.00
C ASN A 19 -9.68 4.54 14.59
N ALA A 20 -10.95 4.47 15.00
CA ALA A 20 -11.86 3.47 14.48
C ALA A 20 -11.90 3.49 12.93
N PRO A 21 -11.98 2.32 12.26
CA PRO A 21 -12.15 2.27 10.83
C PRO A 21 -13.45 2.96 10.42
N VAL A 22 -13.45 3.62 9.26
CA VAL A 22 -14.70 4.15 8.70
C VAL A 22 -15.49 3.03 8.03
N PRO A 23 -16.82 3.16 7.89
CA PRO A 23 -17.58 2.25 7.03
C PRO A 23 -17.00 2.21 5.61
N GLU A 24 -17.03 1.05 4.97
CA GLU A 24 -16.42 0.82 3.64
C GLU A 24 -16.86 1.86 2.60
N GLU A 25 -18.16 2.10 2.48
CA GLU A 25 -18.74 3.08 1.55
C GLU A 25 -18.20 4.50 1.79
N VAL A 26 -17.99 4.87 3.06
CA VAL A 26 -17.40 6.16 3.42
C VAL A 26 -15.95 6.21 2.96
N GLY A 27 -15.17 5.16 3.19
CA GLY A 27 -13.78 5.07 2.73
C GLY A 27 -13.65 5.19 1.21
N ILE A 28 -14.49 4.46 0.46
CA ILE A 28 -14.56 4.55 -1.01
C ILE A 28 -14.92 5.97 -1.45
N SER A 29 -15.94 6.59 -0.82
CA SER A 29 -16.36 7.95 -1.14
C SER A 29 -15.25 8.99 -0.93
N ILE A 30 -14.42 8.83 0.12
CA ILE A 30 -13.29 9.72 0.42
C ILE A 30 -12.20 9.60 -0.64
N ILE A 31 -11.86 8.38 -1.07
CA ILE A 31 -10.88 8.14 -2.14
C ILE A 31 -11.35 8.78 -3.45
N LYS A 32 -12.62 8.55 -3.82
CA LYS A 32 -13.24 9.18 -5.00
C LYS A 32 -13.25 10.70 -4.91
N TYR A 33 -13.54 11.25 -3.72
CA TYR A 33 -13.48 12.69 -3.48
C TYR A 33 -12.06 13.24 -3.68
N ALA A 34 -11.04 12.59 -3.13
CA ALA A 34 -9.64 12.98 -3.30
C ALA A 34 -9.26 13.00 -4.80
N PHE A 35 -9.65 11.96 -5.55
CA PHE A 35 -9.44 11.89 -6.99
C PHE A 35 -10.13 13.03 -7.74
N ASN A 36 -11.39 13.33 -7.41
CA ASN A 36 -12.14 14.46 -7.98
C ASN A 36 -11.52 15.83 -7.65
N LYS A 37 -10.73 15.91 -6.57
CA LYS A 37 -9.89 17.07 -6.22
C LYS A 37 -8.50 17.04 -6.87
N ARG A 38 -8.32 16.20 -7.90
CA ARG A 38 -7.09 16.06 -8.71
C ARG A 38 -5.91 15.46 -7.95
N ILE A 39 -6.16 14.74 -6.86
CA ILE A 39 -5.14 13.90 -6.22
C ILE A 39 -5.06 12.59 -7.02
N THR A 40 -3.88 12.26 -7.52
CA THR A 40 -3.63 11.06 -8.31
C THR A 40 -2.73 10.06 -7.60
N PHE A 41 -2.03 10.48 -6.55
CA PHE A 41 -1.10 9.64 -5.81
C PHE A 41 -1.71 9.15 -4.49
N PHE A 42 -1.92 7.83 -4.39
CA PHE A 42 -2.55 7.18 -3.24
C PHE A 42 -1.57 6.22 -2.59
N ASP A 43 -1.43 6.34 -1.27
CA ASP A 43 -0.49 5.56 -0.47
C ASP A 43 -1.23 4.63 0.52
N THR A 44 -0.90 3.34 0.49
CA THR A 44 -1.41 2.30 1.38
C THR A 44 -0.27 1.37 1.84
N SER A 45 -0.56 0.26 2.53
CA SER A 45 0.39 -0.78 2.94
C SER A 45 -0.38 -2.05 3.29
N ASP A 46 0.25 -3.21 3.07
CA ASP A 46 -0.24 -4.51 3.53
C ASP A 46 -0.61 -4.56 5.02
N VAL A 47 0.17 -3.93 5.90
CA VAL A 47 -0.07 -3.96 7.35
C VAL A 47 -1.26 -3.10 7.81
N TYR A 48 -1.75 -2.16 6.99
CA TYR A 48 -2.80 -1.24 7.40
C TYR A 48 -4.15 -1.96 7.53
N GLY A 49 -4.75 -1.88 8.73
CA GLY A 49 -6.02 -2.54 9.03
C GLY A 49 -5.98 -4.05 8.87
N LEU A 50 -4.84 -4.70 9.16
CA LEU A 50 -4.64 -6.14 8.99
C LEU A 50 -4.96 -6.60 7.56
N ASN A 51 -4.38 -5.92 6.57
CA ASN A 51 -4.62 -6.09 5.13
C ASN A 51 -5.95 -5.56 4.59
N ALA A 52 -6.86 -5.05 5.43
CA ALA A 52 -8.15 -4.54 4.96
C ALA A 52 -8.03 -3.25 4.15
N ASN A 53 -6.99 -2.43 4.38
CA ASN A 53 -6.84 -1.16 3.68
C ASN A 53 -6.64 -1.33 2.16
N GLU A 54 -5.78 -2.26 1.77
CA GLU A 54 -5.54 -2.56 0.35
C GLU A 54 -6.80 -3.08 -0.34
N VAL A 55 -7.63 -3.87 0.34
CA VAL A 55 -8.92 -4.32 -0.20
C VAL A 55 -9.88 -3.14 -0.42
N LEU A 56 -9.98 -2.24 0.56
CA LEU A 56 -10.80 -1.02 0.47
C LEU A 56 -10.34 -0.11 -0.68
N VAL A 57 -9.02 0.13 -0.77
CA VAL A 57 -8.42 0.92 -1.85
C VAL A 57 -8.69 0.27 -3.20
N GLY A 58 -8.47 -1.04 -3.32
CA GLY A 58 -8.74 -1.80 -4.55
C GLY A 58 -10.20 -1.68 -5.03
N LYS A 59 -11.17 -1.75 -4.11
CA LYS A 59 -12.59 -1.52 -4.42
C LYS A 59 -12.82 -0.11 -4.98
N ALA A 60 -12.27 0.92 -4.33
CA ALA A 60 -12.41 2.30 -4.80
C ALA A 60 -11.76 2.53 -6.18
N LEU A 61 -10.59 1.92 -6.46
CA LEU A 61 -9.89 2.06 -7.73
C LEU A 61 -10.67 1.45 -8.91
N LYS A 62 -11.46 0.40 -8.69
CA LYS A 62 -12.34 -0.19 -9.74
C LYS A 62 -13.38 0.79 -10.25
N GLU A 63 -13.73 1.80 -9.46
CA GLU A 63 -14.70 2.85 -9.83
C GLU A 63 -14.03 4.11 -10.41
N LEU A 64 -12.71 4.10 -10.57
CA LEU A 64 -11.92 5.24 -11.03
C LEU A 64 -11.12 4.89 -12.28
N ALA A 65 -10.63 5.92 -12.96
CA ALA A 65 -9.71 5.76 -14.09
C ALA A 65 -8.32 5.34 -13.57
N ARG A 66 -8.08 4.03 -13.43
CA ARG A 66 -6.85 3.44 -12.85
C ARG A 66 -5.57 3.93 -13.54
N ASP A 67 -5.62 4.18 -14.85
CA ASP A 67 -4.53 4.73 -15.67
C ASP A 67 -4.11 6.15 -15.26
N LYS A 68 -4.99 6.89 -14.58
CA LYS A 68 -4.72 8.23 -14.05
C LYS A 68 -4.20 8.23 -12.62
N ILE A 69 -4.09 7.07 -11.99
CA ILE A 69 -3.73 6.92 -10.58
C ILE A 69 -2.33 6.33 -10.48
N GLN A 70 -1.56 6.85 -9.53
CA GLN A 70 -0.29 6.30 -9.10
C GLN A 70 -0.53 5.66 -7.74
N LEU A 71 -0.43 4.34 -7.69
CA LEU A 71 -0.66 3.55 -6.49
C LEU A 71 0.65 3.20 -5.83
N ALA A 72 0.83 3.67 -4.59
CA ALA A 72 1.89 3.26 -3.70
C ALA A 72 1.38 2.25 -2.68
N THR A 73 2.08 1.13 -2.52
CA THR A 73 1.92 0.24 -1.36
C THR A 73 3.29 -0.23 -0.85
N LYS A 74 3.30 -0.95 0.27
CA LYS A 74 4.51 -1.29 1.01
C LYS A 74 4.45 -2.72 1.54
N PHE A 75 5.62 -3.26 1.84
CA PHE A 75 5.80 -4.57 2.45
C PHE A 75 6.83 -4.56 3.58
N GLY A 76 6.96 -5.69 4.26
CA GLY A 76 8.13 -6.00 5.08
C GLY A 76 7.89 -5.92 6.58
N ILE A 77 6.75 -5.41 7.05
CA ILE A 77 6.37 -5.52 8.47
C ILE A 77 5.55 -6.80 8.65
N ILE A 78 6.09 -7.78 9.36
CA ILE A 78 5.38 -9.02 9.70
C ILE A 78 4.39 -8.77 10.85
N LYS A 79 4.86 -8.07 11.88
CA LYS A 79 4.11 -7.89 13.12
C LYS A 79 4.41 -6.55 13.77
N ILE A 80 3.36 -5.91 14.26
CA ILE A 80 3.44 -4.74 15.13
C ILE A 80 3.13 -5.21 16.55
N ALA A 81 4.08 -5.08 17.47
CA ALA A 81 3.95 -5.49 18.87
C ALA A 81 4.33 -4.34 19.81
N PRO A 82 3.90 -4.37 21.09
CA PRO A 82 4.23 -3.32 22.06
C PRO A 82 5.74 -3.10 22.26
N ASN A 83 6.54 -4.16 22.06
CA ASN A 83 8.00 -4.14 22.23
C ASN A 83 8.78 -3.91 20.93
N GLY A 84 8.10 -3.69 19.80
CA GLY A 84 8.78 -3.39 18.53
C GLY A 84 8.06 -3.93 17.30
N LEU A 85 8.75 -3.76 16.16
CA LEU A 85 8.33 -4.27 14.86
C LEU A 85 9.14 -5.51 14.52
N GLU A 86 8.45 -6.55 14.05
CA GLU A 86 9.09 -7.66 13.35
C GLU A 86 9.12 -7.34 11.86
N VAL A 87 10.31 -7.35 11.27
CA VAL A 87 10.56 -6.90 9.90
C VAL A 87 11.27 -8.00 9.12
N LYS A 88 10.89 -8.20 7.86
CA LYS A 88 11.50 -9.17 6.96
C LYS A 88 11.68 -8.61 5.55
N GLY A 89 12.89 -8.73 5.04
CA GLY A 89 13.31 -8.23 3.73
C GLY A 89 13.90 -9.30 2.81
N THR A 90 13.73 -10.59 3.11
CA THR A 90 14.24 -11.65 2.22
C THR A 90 13.53 -11.61 0.86
N PRO A 91 14.22 -11.93 -0.25
CA PRO A 91 13.64 -11.93 -1.59
C PRO A 91 12.31 -12.70 -1.69
N GLU A 92 12.23 -13.89 -1.11
CA GLU A 92 11.02 -14.71 -1.17
C GLU A 92 9.83 -14.02 -0.49
N TYR A 93 10.10 -13.30 0.60
CA TYR A 93 9.07 -12.57 1.31
C TYR A 93 8.60 -11.34 0.51
N VAL A 94 9.54 -10.61 -0.11
CA VAL A 94 9.24 -9.48 -1.02
C VAL A 94 8.28 -9.93 -2.12
N ARG A 95 8.60 -11.03 -2.84
CA ARG A 95 7.73 -11.58 -3.89
C ARG A 95 6.35 -11.94 -3.33
N SER A 96 6.31 -12.69 -2.23
CA SER A 96 5.04 -13.13 -1.64
C SER A 96 4.14 -11.96 -1.22
N CYS A 97 4.71 -10.90 -0.65
CA CYS A 97 3.99 -9.69 -0.30
C CYS A 97 3.48 -8.96 -1.55
N CYS A 98 4.28 -8.90 -2.62
CA CYS A 98 3.91 -8.22 -3.86
C CYS A 98 2.68 -8.90 -4.50
N GLU A 99 2.74 -10.22 -4.67
CA GLU A 99 1.65 -11.03 -5.21
C GLU A 99 0.37 -10.90 -4.36
N ALA A 100 0.53 -10.92 -3.03
CA ALA A 100 -0.60 -10.75 -2.12
C ALA A 100 -1.22 -9.35 -2.20
N SER A 101 -0.40 -8.30 -2.30
CA SER A 101 -0.85 -6.91 -2.48
C SER A 101 -1.60 -6.74 -3.82
N LEU A 102 -1.06 -7.24 -4.94
CA LEU A 102 -1.72 -7.22 -6.25
C LEU A 102 -3.11 -7.87 -6.18
N LYS A 103 -3.21 -9.03 -5.52
CA LYS A 103 -4.48 -9.74 -5.32
C LYS A 103 -5.48 -8.94 -4.48
N ARG A 104 -5.06 -8.39 -3.34
CA ARG A 104 -5.93 -7.60 -2.45
C ARG A 104 -6.41 -6.32 -3.11
N LEU A 105 -5.51 -5.63 -3.80
CA LEU A 105 -5.82 -4.41 -4.56
C LEU A 105 -6.65 -4.71 -5.83
N SER A 106 -6.68 -5.96 -6.31
CA SER A 106 -7.27 -6.34 -7.60
C SER A 106 -6.73 -5.47 -8.75
N VAL A 107 -5.41 -5.35 -8.84
CA VAL A 107 -4.72 -4.62 -9.90
C VAL A 107 -3.61 -5.48 -10.51
N ASP A 108 -3.29 -5.23 -11.78
CA ASP A 108 -2.21 -5.95 -12.47
C ASP A 108 -0.83 -5.35 -12.18
N ASN A 109 -0.76 -4.13 -11.68
CA ASN A 109 0.48 -3.45 -11.34
C ASN A 109 0.36 -2.47 -10.17
N ILE A 110 1.50 -2.25 -9.51
CA ILE A 110 1.74 -1.25 -8.47
C ILE A 110 2.74 -0.25 -9.04
N ASP A 111 2.42 1.04 -8.99
CA ASP A 111 3.27 2.10 -9.58
C ASP A 111 4.52 2.37 -8.74
N LEU A 112 4.42 2.18 -7.43
CA LEU A 112 5.51 2.37 -6.48
C LEU A 112 5.40 1.41 -5.31
N TYR A 113 6.42 0.58 -5.12
CA TYR A 113 6.43 -0.45 -4.08
C TYR A 113 7.60 -0.24 -3.13
N TYR A 114 7.29 -0.03 -1.85
CA TYR A 114 8.29 0.30 -0.83
C TYR A 114 8.60 -0.89 0.07
N GLN A 115 9.87 -1.04 0.44
CA GLN A 115 10.21 -1.66 1.72
C GLN A 115 9.76 -0.70 2.84
N HIS A 116 8.75 -1.08 3.61
CA HIS A 116 8.14 -0.23 4.64
C HIS A 116 9.11 0.04 5.79
N ARG A 117 9.88 -0.99 6.18
CA ARG A 117 10.95 -0.93 7.18
C ARG A 117 12.11 -1.82 6.74
N VAL A 118 13.33 -1.35 7.01
CA VAL A 118 14.55 -2.07 6.64
C VAL A 118 14.72 -3.27 7.55
N ASP A 119 14.86 -4.45 6.96
CA ASP A 119 15.35 -5.65 7.64
C ASP A 119 16.87 -5.52 7.79
N THR A 120 17.35 -5.47 9.03
CA THR A 120 18.78 -5.30 9.32
C THR A 120 19.56 -6.62 9.31
N THR A 121 18.88 -7.74 9.07
CA THR A 121 19.48 -9.08 9.00
C THR A 121 19.77 -9.54 7.58
N VAL A 122 19.31 -8.78 6.57
CA VAL A 122 19.47 -9.08 5.14
C VAL A 122 20.21 -7.91 4.47
N PRO A 123 21.24 -8.16 3.63
CA PRO A 123 21.83 -7.12 2.80
C PRO A 123 20.76 -6.40 1.97
N ILE A 124 20.76 -5.06 1.98
CA ILE A 124 19.72 -4.30 1.29
C ILE A 124 19.69 -4.58 -0.22
N GLU A 125 20.85 -4.91 -0.80
CA GLU A 125 21.01 -5.31 -2.19
C GLU A 125 20.20 -6.56 -2.55
N ASP A 126 20.02 -7.51 -1.62
CA ASP A 126 19.22 -8.72 -1.87
C ASP A 126 17.73 -8.36 -1.95
N THR A 127 17.24 -7.53 -1.02
CA THR A 127 15.87 -7.01 -1.05
C THR A 127 15.60 -6.19 -2.32
N MET A 128 16.53 -5.30 -2.67
CA MET A 128 16.42 -4.45 -3.86
C MET A 128 16.55 -5.23 -5.16
N GLY A 129 17.35 -6.30 -5.16
CA GLY A 129 17.50 -7.22 -6.29
C GLY A 129 16.16 -7.84 -6.65
N GLU A 130 15.37 -8.23 -5.65
CA GLU A 130 14.04 -8.80 -5.88
C GLU A 130 13.02 -7.79 -6.40
N LEU A 131 13.05 -6.54 -5.90
CA LEU A 131 12.17 -5.46 -6.39
C LEU A 131 12.42 -5.08 -7.85
N LYS A 132 13.60 -5.40 -8.39
CA LYS A 132 13.97 -5.12 -9.77
C LYS A 132 13.38 -6.12 -10.77
N ASN A 133 12.96 -7.31 -10.30
CA ASN A 133 12.51 -8.44 -11.12
C ASN A 133 11.01 -8.38 -11.44
#